data_AF-R4SP01-F1
#
_entry.id   AF-R4SP01-F1
#
_cell.length_a   1.000
_cell.length_b   1.000
_cell.length_c   1.000
_cell.angle_alpha   90.00
_cell.angle_beta   90.00
_cell.angle_gamma   90.00
#
_symmetry.space_group_name_H-M   'P 1'
#
loop_
_entity.id
_entity.type
_entity.pdbx_description
1 polymer ?
#
loop_
_entity_poly.entity_id
_entity_poly.type
_entity_poly.pdbx_seq_one_letter_code
_entity_poly.pdbx_strand_id
1 'polypeptide(L)'
;MGTATVDTVAQDELFTVNPDLGPPPEPAEPRENKGGGSLGEGGGKNTALPAGSPLAVRMRPRTLDEVVGQQHLLREGAPLRRLVEGAAPASVLLYGPPGTGKTTLANLVSAATGRRFVAMSALSAGVKEVRGVIEEARRRRNYNAENTVLFIDEVHRFSKTQQDALLGAVEDRTVLLVAATTENPSFSVVSPLLSRSLVLQLRPLTDADIVALIERALADERGLGGELTLTEDAQAHLVRLASGDARRALTALEAAADAASATEAKTIDLAIVESTVDKAAVRYDRDGDQHYDVISAFIKSIRGSDVDAALHYLARMIEAGEDPRFLARRLVVHASEDIGMADPTALQSAVAAAHAVQFIGMPEGRLALAQATVHLATAPKSNAVITGIDAALSDVRSGRIGTVPPHLRDGHYAGAEKLGNAKGYRYPHNVPEGVLAQQYPPDELVGRDYYEPTQRGAERTLHERVPKLRRTIRGER
;
A
#
# COMPACT_ATOMS: atom_id res chain seq x y z
N MET A 1 -64.36 -17.51 -28.78
CA MET A 1 -65.06 -16.94 -27.61
C MET A 1 -64.50 -17.62 -26.38
N GLY A 2 -64.06 -16.86 -25.38
CA GLY A 2 -63.50 -17.37 -24.12
C GLY A 2 -62.19 -16.67 -23.75
N THR A 3 -62.33 -15.46 -23.22
CA THR A 3 -61.27 -14.59 -22.68
C THR A 3 -60.59 -15.20 -21.46
N ALA A 4 -59.25 -15.24 -21.46
CA ALA A 4 -58.45 -15.52 -20.28
C ALA A 4 -58.10 -14.20 -19.57
N THR A 5 -58.68 -13.97 -18.41
CA THR A 5 -58.34 -12.89 -17.47
C THR A 5 -57.13 -13.29 -16.65
N VAL A 6 -56.17 -12.37 -16.54
CA VAL A 6 -54.98 -12.46 -15.70
C VAL A 6 -55.36 -12.02 -14.29
N ASP A 7 -55.24 -12.92 -13.32
CA ASP A 7 -55.37 -12.58 -11.89
C ASP A 7 -54.04 -12.04 -11.36
N THR A 8 -54.07 -10.77 -10.96
CA THR A 8 -53.05 -10.09 -10.14
C THR A 8 -53.14 -10.61 -8.70
N VAL A 9 -52.10 -11.31 -8.22
CA VAL A 9 -51.91 -11.59 -6.80
C VAL A 9 -50.96 -10.54 -6.23
N ALA A 10 -51.45 -9.84 -5.21
CA ALA A 10 -50.78 -8.77 -4.49
C ALA A 10 -49.55 -9.26 -3.72
N GLN A 11 -48.45 -8.52 -3.86
CA GLN A 11 -47.32 -8.52 -2.94
C GLN A 11 -47.70 -7.62 -1.76
N ASP A 12 -48.01 -8.17 -0.58
CA ASP A 12 -48.03 -7.38 0.66
C ASP A 12 -48.14 -8.24 1.93
N GLU A 13 -47.20 -9.17 2.18
CA GLU A 13 -47.08 -9.83 3.49
C GLU A 13 -45.62 -10.19 3.87
N LEU A 14 -44.71 -9.20 3.86
CA LEU A 14 -43.33 -9.42 4.33
C LEU A 14 -42.81 -8.40 5.36
N PHE A 15 -43.66 -7.52 5.90
CA PHE A 15 -43.28 -6.58 6.95
C PHE A 15 -44.35 -6.47 8.05
N THR A 16 -44.45 -7.49 8.90
CA THR A 16 -45.06 -7.34 10.23
C THR A 16 -43.96 -6.99 11.22
N VAL A 17 -43.91 -5.70 11.58
CA VAL A 17 -43.02 -5.14 12.59
C VAL A 17 -43.49 -5.61 13.98
N ASN A 18 -42.54 -6.08 14.80
CA ASN A 18 -42.77 -6.57 16.15
C ASN A 18 -43.35 -5.45 17.06
N PRO A 19 -44.55 -5.63 17.67
CA PRO A 19 -45.24 -4.58 18.44
C PRO A 19 -44.68 -4.31 19.85
N ASP A 20 -43.62 -4.99 20.29
CA ASP A 20 -43.06 -4.87 21.66
C ASP A 20 -41.81 -3.98 21.80
N LEU A 21 -41.47 -3.17 20.80
CA LEU A 21 -40.44 -2.14 20.96
C LEU A 21 -41.07 -0.88 21.55
N GLY A 22 -40.90 -0.70 22.86
CA GLY A 22 -41.19 0.56 23.55
C GLY A 22 -40.50 1.77 22.90
N PRO A 23 -40.95 3.00 23.19
CA PRO A 23 -40.47 4.19 22.50
C PRO A 23 -38.95 4.37 22.69
N PRO A 24 -38.25 4.89 21.67
CA PRO A 24 -36.81 5.15 21.75
C PRO A 24 -36.51 6.14 22.88
N PRO A 25 -35.38 5.98 23.61
CA PRO A 25 -35.01 6.89 24.68
C PRO A 25 -34.79 8.31 24.13
N GLU A 26 -35.27 9.31 24.86
CA GLU A 26 -35.14 10.73 24.52
C GLU A 26 -33.67 11.15 24.38
N PRO A 27 -33.37 12.10 23.47
CA PRO A 27 -32.02 12.59 23.25
C PRO A 27 -31.51 13.32 24.50
N ALA A 28 -30.39 12.83 25.04
CA ALA A 28 -29.71 13.46 26.16
C ALA A 28 -29.27 14.89 25.81
N GLU A 29 -29.58 15.83 26.71
CA GLU A 29 -29.20 17.24 26.60
C GLU A 29 -27.68 17.44 26.41
N PRO A 30 -27.25 18.47 25.67
CA PRO A 30 -25.85 18.70 25.37
C PRO A 30 -25.07 19.07 26.64
N ARG A 31 -24.19 18.17 27.07
CA ARG A 31 -23.20 18.47 28.11
C ARG A 31 -22.19 19.49 27.58
N GLU A 32 -22.06 20.62 28.27
CA GLU A 32 -21.02 21.62 28.05
C GLU A 32 -19.63 20.97 28.04
N ASN A 33 -18.98 20.97 26.88
CA ASN A 33 -17.60 20.52 26.73
C ASN A 33 -16.64 21.65 27.15
N LYS A 34 -16.42 21.82 28.45
CA LYS A 34 -15.26 22.57 28.97
C LYS A 34 -14.06 21.63 29.01
N GLY A 35 -13.38 21.52 27.88
CA GLY A 35 -12.22 20.66 27.71
C GLY A 35 -11.41 21.03 26.47
N GLY A 36 -10.93 22.27 26.40
CA GLY A 36 -9.93 22.68 25.40
C GLY A 36 -8.60 21.98 25.66
N GLY A 37 -8.43 20.78 25.10
CA GLY A 37 -7.16 20.05 25.08
C GLY A 37 -6.22 20.66 24.05
N SER A 38 -5.37 21.57 24.52
CA SER A 38 -4.17 22.07 23.84
C SER A 38 -3.32 20.90 23.33
N LEU A 39 -3.15 20.80 22.00
CA LEU A 39 -2.19 19.91 21.36
C LEU A 39 -0.80 20.56 21.43
N GLY A 40 -0.02 20.15 22.43
CA GLY A 40 1.44 20.06 22.40
C GLY A 40 2.23 21.33 22.08
N GLU A 41 2.42 22.19 23.09
CA GLU A 41 3.55 23.12 23.13
C GLU A 41 4.85 22.37 23.47
N GLY A 42 5.59 21.92 22.46
CA GLY A 42 6.94 21.36 22.63
C GLY A 42 8.03 22.40 22.42
N GLY A 43 8.36 23.16 23.46
CA GLY A 43 9.62 23.91 23.57
C GLY A 43 10.67 23.04 24.26
N GLY A 44 11.92 23.06 23.77
CA GLY A 44 12.99 22.18 24.18
C GLY A 44 13.28 22.18 25.69
N LYS A 45 12.79 21.15 26.39
CA LYS A 45 13.40 20.53 27.57
C LYS A 45 13.04 19.05 27.54
N ASN A 46 13.96 18.22 28.01
CA ASN A 46 13.87 16.76 28.10
C ASN A 46 12.58 16.35 28.85
N THR A 47 11.46 16.23 28.15
CA THR A 47 10.20 15.77 28.72
C THR A 47 10.31 14.27 28.87
N ALA A 48 10.36 13.80 30.12
CA ALA A 48 10.26 12.37 30.42
C ALA A 48 9.04 11.81 29.68
N LEU A 49 9.26 10.75 28.88
CA LEU A 49 8.19 10.06 28.18
C LEU A 49 7.13 9.64 29.22
N PRO A 50 5.82 9.75 28.90
CA PRO A 50 4.76 9.32 29.82
C PRO A 50 5.02 7.90 30.32
N ALA A 51 4.82 7.66 31.61
CA ALA A 51 4.90 6.32 32.20
C ALA A 51 3.96 5.37 31.44
N GLY A 52 4.48 4.24 30.96
CA GLY A 52 3.74 3.28 30.12
C GLY A 52 3.81 3.52 28.60
N SER A 53 4.75 4.35 28.13
CA SER A 53 4.99 4.49 26.68
C SER A 53 5.49 3.18 26.07
N PRO A 54 4.99 2.77 24.87
CA PRO A 54 5.43 1.54 24.21
C PRO A 54 6.94 1.49 24.00
N LEU A 55 7.52 0.30 24.04
CA LEU A 55 8.95 0.05 23.88
C LEU A 55 9.48 0.64 22.56
N ALA A 56 8.70 0.52 21.48
CA ALA A 56 9.02 1.11 20.18
C ALA A 56 9.15 2.65 20.20
N VAL A 57 8.48 3.33 21.14
CA VAL A 57 8.59 4.78 21.34
C VAL A 57 9.79 5.10 22.23
N ARG A 58 10.00 4.33 23.31
CA ARG A 58 11.12 4.50 24.24
C ARG A 58 12.47 4.27 23.58
N MET A 59 12.55 3.28 22.70
CA MET A 59 13.76 2.89 21.96
C MET A 59 14.02 3.72 20.71
N ARG A 60 13.29 4.83 20.48
CA ARG A 60 13.57 5.70 19.34
C ARG A 60 15.01 6.25 19.43
N PRO A 61 15.82 6.09 18.37
CA PRO A 61 17.15 6.68 18.25
C PRO A 61 17.16 8.18 18.60
N ARG A 62 18.16 8.61 19.38
CA ARG A 62 18.41 10.03 19.69
C ARG A 62 19.45 10.67 18.78
N THR A 63 20.31 9.86 18.19
CA THR A 63 21.37 10.26 17.26
C THR A 63 21.30 9.41 15.99
N LEU A 64 22.00 9.84 14.93
CA LEU A 64 22.13 9.02 13.72
C LEU A 64 22.89 7.71 13.96
N ASP A 65 23.82 7.70 14.92
CA ASP A 65 24.61 6.51 15.25
C ASP A 65 23.78 5.43 15.95
N GLU A 66 22.67 5.82 16.58
CA GLU A 66 21.68 4.89 17.12
C GLU A 66 20.75 4.31 16.04
N VAL A 67 20.75 4.82 14.81
CA VAL A 67 19.87 4.26 13.76
C VAL A 67 20.45 2.95 13.26
N VAL A 68 19.63 1.89 13.34
CA VAL A 68 19.97 0.57 12.80
C VAL A 68 19.46 0.48 11.36
N GLY A 69 20.24 -0.15 10.47
CA GLY A 69 19.99 -0.13 9.03
C GLY A 69 20.19 1.24 8.35
N GLN A 70 19.87 1.30 7.06
CA GLN A 70 19.97 2.49 6.20
C GLN A 70 21.38 3.10 6.02
N GLN A 71 22.44 2.30 6.11
CA GLN A 71 23.84 2.76 6.00
C GLN A 71 24.12 3.42 4.65
N HIS A 72 23.37 3.06 3.60
CA HIS A 72 23.43 3.75 2.29
C HIS A 72 23.00 5.22 2.35
N LEU A 73 22.18 5.61 3.33
CA LEU A 73 21.74 6.98 3.60
C LEU A 73 22.53 7.66 4.72
N LEU A 74 23.19 6.90 5.60
CA LEU A 74 23.83 7.37 6.83
C LEU A 74 25.36 7.41 6.79
N ARG A 75 26.01 6.83 5.76
CA ARG A 75 27.45 6.94 5.56
C ARG A 75 27.91 8.39 5.42
N GLU A 76 29.17 8.65 5.73
CA GLU A 76 29.77 9.98 5.58
C GLU A 76 29.54 10.55 4.16
N GLY A 77 29.11 11.82 4.11
CA GLY A 77 28.76 12.50 2.85
C GLY A 77 27.42 12.10 2.22
N ALA A 78 26.67 11.14 2.78
CA ALA A 78 25.36 10.75 2.26
C ALA A 78 24.30 11.86 2.46
N PRO A 79 23.28 11.94 1.58
CA PRO A 79 22.31 13.04 1.57
C PRO A 79 21.64 13.29 2.93
N LEU A 80 21.23 12.24 3.63
CA LEU A 80 20.56 12.37 4.92
C LEU A 80 21.52 12.81 6.03
N ARG A 81 22.73 12.25 6.07
CA ARG A 81 23.77 12.65 7.02
C ARG A 81 24.14 14.13 6.86
N ARG A 82 24.35 14.59 5.63
CA ARG A 82 24.60 16.02 5.37
C ARG A 82 23.47 16.92 5.83
N LEU A 83 22.20 16.51 5.65
CA LEU A 83 21.05 17.30 6.11
C LEU A 83 21.01 17.46 7.63
N VAL A 84 21.34 16.39 8.36
CA VAL A 84 21.43 16.41 9.83
C VAL A 84 22.64 17.22 10.30
N GLU A 85 23.76 17.15 9.57
CA GLU A 85 25.00 17.92 9.83
C GLU A 85 24.91 19.39 9.39
N GLY A 86 23.75 19.87 8.92
CA GLY A 86 23.50 21.29 8.65
C GLY A 86 23.74 21.76 7.22
N ALA A 87 23.85 20.85 6.25
CA ALA A 87 23.86 21.19 4.83
C ALA A 87 22.53 21.86 4.38
N ALA A 88 22.58 22.54 3.23
CA ALA A 88 21.49 23.39 2.75
C ALA A 88 20.10 22.73 2.87
N PRO A 89 19.09 23.45 3.41
CA PRO A 89 17.80 22.88 3.75
C PRO A 89 16.99 22.59 2.48
N ALA A 90 17.05 21.34 2.01
CA ALA A 90 16.11 20.82 1.02
C ALA A 90 15.02 20.03 1.75
N SER A 91 13.77 20.15 1.28
CA SER A 91 12.69 19.28 1.74
C SER A 91 13.03 17.83 1.47
N VAL A 92 12.51 16.91 2.28
CA VAL A 92 12.84 15.49 2.22
C VAL A 92 11.56 14.68 2.03
N LEU A 93 11.61 13.73 1.10
CA LEU A 93 10.59 12.71 0.92
C LEU A 93 11.19 11.35 1.26
N LEU A 94 10.78 10.81 2.39
CA LEU A 94 11.16 9.48 2.87
C LEU A 94 10.14 8.48 2.35
N TYR A 95 10.57 7.48 1.60
CA TYR A 95 9.67 6.40 1.18
C TYR A 95 10.24 5.02 1.44
N GLY A 96 9.38 4.10 1.84
CA GLY A 96 9.77 2.72 2.09
C GLY A 96 8.75 1.99 2.97
N PRO A 97 8.95 0.68 3.18
CA PRO A 97 8.06 -0.18 3.97
C PRO A 97 7.79 0.36 5.39
N PRO A 98 6.72 -0.08 6.07
CA PRO A 98 6.51 0.21 7.49
C PRO A 98 7.71 -0.24 8.33
N GLY A 99 7.84 0.32 9.54
CA GLY A 99 8.91 -0.07 10.47
C GLY A 99 10.34 0.35 10.13
N THR A 100 10.59 0.88 8.93
CA THR A 100 11.95 1.22 8.45
C THR A 100 12.55 2.48 9.08
N GLY A 101 11.81 3.21 9.91
CA GLY A 101 12.32 4.38 10.66
C GLY A 101 12.01 5.76 10.08
N LYS A 102 11.05 5.89 9.14
CA LYS A 102 10.67 7.18 8.52
C LYS A 102 10.41 8.31 9.53
N THR A 103 9.49 8.09 10.48
CA THR A 103 9.15 9.07 11.54
C THR A 103 10.34 9.34 12.47
N THR A 104 11.17 8.34 12.75
CA THR A 104 12.38 8.48 13.57
C THR A 104 13.39 9.39 12.89
N LEU A 105 13.68 9.15 11.61
CA LEU A 105 14.60 9.98 10.83
C LEU A 105 14.12 11.43 10.74
N ALA A 106 12.82 11.67 10.59
CA ALA A 106 12.25 13.01 10.62
C ALA A 106 12.50 13.75 11.95
N ASN A 107 12.33 13.05 13.08
CA ASN A 107 12.61 13.61 14.40
C ASN A 107 14.10 13.94 14.56
N LEU A 108 15.00 13.06 14.10
CA LEU A 108 16.45 13.28 14.16
C LEU A 108 16.89 14.51 13.35
N VAL A 109 16.31 14.70 12.17
CA VAL A 109 16.54 15.90 11.34
C VAL A 109 16.12 17.17 12.09
N SER A 110 14.98 17.16 12.78
CA SER A 110 14.54 18.31 13.56
C SER A 110 15.42 18.59 14.77
N ALA A 111 15.79 17.54 15.51
CA ALA A 111 16.62 17.65 16.71
C ALA A 111 18.01 18.21 16.38
N ALA A 112 18.65 17.70 15.33
CA ALA A 112 19.99 18.14 14.94
C ALA A 112 20.02 19.56 14.38
N THR A 113 18.95 20.01 13.71
CA THR A 113 18.88 21.37 13.14
C THR A 113 18.39 22.42 14.13
N GLY A 114 18.05 22.03 15.38
CA GLY A 114 17.52 22.94 16.40
C GLY A 114 16.18 23.58 16.00
N ARG A 115 15.41 22.93 15.13
CA ARG A 115 14.17 23.46 14.57
C ARG A 115 12.97 22.90 15.32
N ARG A 116 11.89 23.68 15.35
CA ARG A 116 10.62 23.22 15.93
C ARG A 116 10.03 22.11 15.09
N PHE A 117 9.73 20.98 15.71
CA PHE A 117 9.07 19.86 15.05
C PHE A 117 7.55 20.00 15.14
N VAL A 118 6.86 19.94 14.01
CA VAL A 118 5.41 19.84 13.94
C VAL A 118 5.06 18.62 13.11
N ALA A 119 4.39 17.64 13.72
CA ALA A 119 3.94 16.44 13.04
C ALA A 119 2.47 16.52 12.66
N MET A 120 2.15 16.01 11.48
CA MET A 120 0.81 15.91 10.94
C MET A 120 0.63 14.53 10.29
N SER A 121 -0.54 13.92 10.47
CA SER A 121 -0.92 12.73 9.71
C SER A 121 -1.79 13.12 8.53
N ALA A 122 -1.45 12.65 7.34
CA ALA A 122 -2.23 12.91 6.14
C ALA A 122 -3.62 12.28 6.17
N LEU A 123 -3.84 11.28 7.03
CA LEU A 123 -5.11 10.59 7.19
C LEU A 123 -6.18 11.46 7.88
N SER A 124 -5.76 12.37 8.76
CA SER A 124 -6.67 13.14 9.61
C SER A 124 -6.65 14.64 9.33
N ALA A 125 -5.65 15.14 8.60
CA ALA A 125 -5.48 16.57 8.38
C ALA A 125 -6.16 17.04 7.08
N GLY A 126 -7.04 18.04 7.18
CA GLY A 126 -7.61 18.74 6.04
C GLY A 126 -6.74 19.92 5.56
N VAL A 127 -7.23 20.62 4.53
CA VAL A 127 -6.54 21.79 3.95
C VAL A 127 -6.43 22.94 4.97
N LYS A 128 -7.41 23.09 5.87
CA LYS A 128 -7.43 24.16 6.87
C LYS A 128 -6.32 23.97 7.91
N GLU A 129 -6.13 22.73 8.37
CA GLU A 129 -5.10 22.34 9.31
C GLU A 129 -3.70 22.58 8.73
N VAL A 130 -3.48 22.18 7.47
CA VAL A 130 -2.23 22.43 6.74
C VAL A 130 -1.90 23.93 6.69
N ARG A 131 -2.87 24.75 6.28
CA ARG A 131 -2.69 26.22 6.22
C ARG A 131 -2.44 26.82 7.60
N GLY A 132 -3.14 26.34 8.63
CA GLY A 132 -2.95 26.80 10.01
C GLY A 132 -1.52 26.57 10.50
N VAL A 133 -0.94 25.40 10.23
CA VAL A 133 0.45 25.09 10.60
C VAL A 133 1.44 25.97 9.83
N ILE A 134 1.20 26.23 8.53
CA ILE A 134 2.05 27.10 7.72
C ILE A 134 2.04 28.54 8.24
N GLU A 135 0.86 29.08 8.54
CA GLU A 135 0.74 30.45 9.07
C GLU A 135 1.39 30.59 10.44
N GLU A 136 1.25 29.58 11.30
CA GLU A 136 1.93 29.56 12.59
C GLU A 136 3.47 29.50 12.44
N ALA A 137 3.96 28.66 11.53
CA ALA A 137 5.39 28.59 11.19
C ALA A 137 5.91 29.92 10.65
N ARG A 138 5.13 30.60 9.80
CA ARG A 138 5.46 31.93 9.27
C ARG A 138 5.54 32.98 10.37
N ARG A 139 4.56 32.99 11.29
CA ARG A 139 4.55 33.89 12.45
C ARG A 139 5.79 33.69 13.30
N ARG A 140 6.12 32.44 13.66
CA ARG A 140 7.30 32.12 14.48
C ARG A 140 8.61 32.50 13.83
N ARG A 141 8.75 32.25 12.54
CA ARG A 141 9.94 32.65 11.78
C ARG A 141 10.13 34.17 11.81
N ASN A 142 9.05 34.94 11.66
CA ASN A 142 9.11 36.41 11.62
C ASN A 142 9.34 37.06 13.00
N TYR A 143 8.71 36.54 14.06
CA TYR A 143 8.75 37.17 15.38
C TYR A 143 9.81 36.58 16.31
N ASN A 144 10.12 35.29 16.19
CA ASN A 144 10.98 34.56 17.12
C ASN A 144 12.26 33.99 16.47
N ALA A 145 12.47 34.26 15.17
CA ALA A 145 13.55 33.66 14.36
C ALA A 145 13.60 32.11 14.45
N GLU A 146 12.47 31.47 14.75
CA GLU A 146 12.36 30.03 14.96
C GLU A 146 11.92 29.35 13.66
N ASN A 147 12.77 28.45 13.14
CA ASN A 147 12.45 27.68 11.93
C ASN A 147 11.66 26.41 12.27
N THR A 148 10.75 26.00 11.39
CA THR A 148 9.87 24.84 11.60
C THR A 148 10.20 23.69 10.65
N VAL A 149 10.25 22.46 11.17
CA VAL A 149 10.18 21.21 10.40
C VAL A 149 8.73 20.73 10.43
N LEU A 150 8.11 20.67 9.24
CA LEU A 150 6.78 20.11 9.07
C LEU A 150 6.91 18.65 8.64
N PHE A 151 6.62 17.73 9.55
CA PHE A 151 6.54 16.31 9.24
C PHE A 151 5.12 15.93 8.81
N ILE A 152 5.00 15.27 7.66
CA ILE A 152 3.72 14.75 7.15
C ILE A 152 3.84 13.26 6.93
N ASP A 153 3.14 12.48 7.73
CA ASP A 153 3.08 11.02 7.56
C ASP A 153 2.02 10.63 6.53
N GLU A 154 2.30 9.56 5.79
CA GLU A 154 1.47 9.04 4.70
C GLU A 154 1.01 10.08 3.67
N VAL A 155 1.95 10.92 3.19
CA VAL A 155 1.67 12.03 2.26
C VAL A 155 0.91 11.60 0.99
N HIS A 156 0.99 10.33 0.60
CA HIS A 156 0.22 9.77 -0.52
C HIS A 156 -1.31 9.84 -0.32
N ARG A 157 -1.78 10.04 0.92
CA ARG A 157 -3.20 10.19 1.26
C ARG A 157 -3.71 11.62 1.09
N PHE A 158 -2.82 12.60 0.95
CA PHE A 158 -3.23 13.97 0.62
C PHE A 158 -3.75 14.08 -0.81
N SER A 159 -4.91 14.70 -0.95
CA SER A 159 -5.42 15.20 -2.22
C SER A 159 -4.45 16.21 -2.86
N LYS A 160 -4.56 16.40 -4.18
CA LYS A 160 -3.76 17.41 -4.91
C LYS A 160 -3.87 18.81 -4.27
N THR A 161 -5.08 19.22 -3.86
CA THR A 161 -5.30 20.52 -3.22
C THR A 161 -4.57 20.66 -1.88
N GLN A 162 -4.47 19.60 -1.07
CA GLN A 162 -3.69 19.61 0.16
C GLN A 162 -2.18 19.71 -0.12
N GLN A 163 -1.70 19.02 -1.15
CA GLN A 163 -0.30 19.09 -1.57
C GLN A 163 0.06 20.47 -2.13
N ASP A 164 -0.81 21.07 -2.95
CA ASP A 164 -0.61 22.40 -3.54
C ASP A 164 -0.55 23.49 -2.45
N ALA A 165 -1.28 23.31 -1.34
CA ALA A 165 -1.23 24.21 -0.20
C ALA A 165 0.17 24.27 0.47
N LEU A 166 1.02 23.26 0.28
CA LEU A 166 2.38 23.21 0.83
C LEU A 166 3.41 23.94 -0.05
N LEU A 167 3.11 24.16 -1.34
CA LEU A 167 4.11 24.60 -2.32
C LEU A 167 4.78 25.91 -1.96
N GLY A 168 4.00 26.95 -1.67
CA GLY A 168 4.54 28.26 -1.30
C GLY A 168 5.36 28.19 0.00
N ALA A 169 4.91 27.40 0.97
CA ALA A 169 5.61 27.25 2.25
C ALA A 169 6.98 26.55 2.11
N VAL A 170 7.08 25.59 1.17
CA VAL A 170 8.32 24.90 0.83
C VAL A 170 9.25 25.80 0.01
N GLU A 171 8.71 26.51 -0.98
CA GLU A 171 9.48 27.40 -1.87
C GLU A 171 10.09 28.58 -1.11
N ASP A 172 9.29 29.25 -0.28
CA ASP A 172 9.74 30.37 0.56
C ASP A 172 10.54 29.91 1.81
N ARG A 173 10.70 28.59 1.98
CA ARG A 173 11.35 27.96 3.14
C ARG A 173 10.71 28.37 4.47
N THR A 174 9.40 28.60 4.47
CA THR A 174 8.61 28.84 5.69
C THR A 174 8.66 27.59 6.57
N VAL A 175 8.64 26.41 5.95
CA VAL A 175 8.82 25.11 6.60
C VAL A 175 9.88 24.29 5.87
N LEU A 176 10.64 23.50 6.62
CA LEU A 176 11.35 22.35 6.05
C LEU A 176 10.38 21.17 6.04
N LEU A 177 9.92 20.78 4.86
CA LEU A 177 9.01 19.64 4.73
C LEU A 177 9.81 18.35 4.85
N VAL A 178 9.37 17.46 5.75
CA VAL A 178 9.77 16.05 5.77
C VAL A 178 8.51 15.21 5.60
N ALA A 179 8.27 14.70 4.41
CA ALA A 179 7.09 13.87 4.14
C ALA A 179 7.49 12.40 4.06
N ALA A 180 6.65 11.53 4.63
CA ALA A 180 6.83 10.09 4.64
C ALA A 180 5.70 9.40 3.86
N THR A 181 6.02 8.32 3.17
CA THR A 181 5.03 7.48 2.47
C THR A 181 5.50 6.04 2.35
N THR A 182 4.57 5.09 2.33
CA THR A 182 4.83 3.69 1.99
C THR A 182 4.85 3.43 0.48
N GLU A 183 4.18 4.29 -0.30
CA GLU A 183 4.12 4.20 -1.76
C GLU A 183 5.26 4.98 -2.45
N ASN A 184 5.58 4.63 -3.70
CA ASN A 184 6.57 5.37 -4.49
C ASN A 184 6.09 6.82 -4.74
N PRO A 185 6.83 7.85 -4.30
CA PRO A 185 6.43 9.24 -4.40
C PRO A 185 6.16 9.74 -5.81
N SER A 186 6.74 9.13 -6.84
CA SER A 186 6.53 9.56 -8.23
C SER A 186 5.09 9.43 -8.72
N PHE A 187 4.28 8.59 -8.05
CA PHE A 187 2.87 8.37 -8.40
C PHE A 187 1.90 9.13 -7.50
N SER A 188 2.29 9.36 -6.23
CA SER A 188 1.39 9.87 -5.20
C SER A 188 1.65 11.32 -4.80
N VAL A 189 2.82 11.88 -5.16
CA VAL A 189 3.19 13.27 -4.86
C VAL A 189 3.23 14.11 -6.14
N VAL A 190 2.72 15.34 -6.08
CA VAL A 190 2.73 16.27 -7.23
C VAL A 190 4.15 16.65 -7.64
N SER A 191 4.40 16.74 -8.95
CA SER A 191 5.73 17.04 -9.52
C SER A 191 6.39 18.31 -8.96
N PRO A 192 5.65 19.41 -8.68
CA PRO A 192 6.24 20.60 -8.07
C PRO A 192 6.86 20.37 -6.67
N LEU A 193 6.27 19.49 -5.83
CA LEU A 193 6.85 19.12 -4.53
C LEU A 193 8.05 18.18 -4.71
N LEU A 194 7.95 17.20 -5.62
CA LEU A 194 9.03 16.26 -5.93
C LEU A 194 10.29 16.99 -6.40
N SER A 195 10.16 17.92 -7.34
CA SER A 195 11.28 18.69 -7.89
C SER A 195 12.04 19.54 -6.85
N ARG A 196 11.38 19.87 -5.73
CA ARG A 196 11.93 20.68 -4.63
C ARG A 196 12.36 19.85 -3.42
N SER A 197 12.31 18.52 -3.53
CA SER A 197 12.57 17.60 -2.42
C SER A 197 13.63 16.56 -2.78
N LEU A 198 14.43 16.17 -1.79
CA LEU A 198 15.30 15.00 -1.87
C LEU A 198 14.48 13.75 -1.59
N VAL A 199 14.40 12.87 -2.59
CA VAL A 199 13.69 11.59 -2.48
C VAL A 199 14.66 10.53 -1.96
N LEU A 200 14.39 10.00 -0.76
CA LEU A 200 15.25 9.02 -0.08
C LEU A 200 14.48 7.72 0.15
N GLN A 201 15.03 6.63 -0.38
CA GLN A 201 14.47 5.28 -0.22
C GLN A 201 15.02 4.60 1.03
N LEU A 202 14.11 4.23 1.92
CA LEU A 202 14.39 3.34 3.04
C LEU A 202 14.17 1.89 2.60
N ARG A 203 15.07 1.01 3.03
CA ARG A 203 15.03 -0.44 2.75
C ARG A 203 14.49 -1.19 3.99
N PRO A 204 13.87 -2.38 3.82
CA PRO A 204 13.64 -3.27 4.96
C PRO A 204 14.91 -3.48 5.78
N LEU A 205 14.77 -3.64 7.09
CA LEU A 205 15.91 -3.99 7.95
C LEU A 205 16.32 -5.45 7.69
N THR A 206 17.62 -5.71 7.77
CA THR A 206 18.14 -7.08 7.68
C THR A 206 17.92 -7.82 9.00
N ASP A 207 17.99 -9.15 8.97
CA ASP A 207 17.91 -9.97 10.19
C ASP A 207 18.96 -9.54 11.23
N ALA A 208 20.18 -9.21 10.78
CA ALA A 208 21.25 -8.70 11.63
C ALA A 208 20.92 -7.33 12.25
N ASP A 209 20.25 -6.44 11.50
CA ASP A 209 19.78 -5.17 12.03
C ASP A 209 18.71 -5.38 13.13
N ILE A 210 17.78 -6.31 12.91
CA ILE A 210 16.73 -6.62 13.90
C ILE A 210 17.35 -7.25 15.16
N VAL A 211 18.32 -8.15 15.01
CA VAL A 211 19.10 -8.72 16.12
C VAL A 211 19.73 -7.61 16.96
N ALA A 212 20.48 -6.69 16.32
CA ALA A 212 21.14 -5.59 17.01
C ALA A 212 20.13 -4.66 17.72
N LEU A 213 18.95 -4.46 17.14
CA LEU A 213 17.88 -3.67 17.74
C LEU A 213 17.30 -4.35 18.99
N ILE A 214 17.05 -5.66 18.94
CA ILE A 214 16.53 -6.45 20.06
C ILE A 214 17.53 -6.46 21.22
N GLU A 215 18.81 -6.73 20.93
CA GLU A 215 19.88 -6.73 21.94
C GLU A 215 20.00 -5.38 22.63
N ARG A 216 19.92 -4.30 21.85
CA ARG A 216 19.92 -2.94 22.40
C ARG A 216 18.71 -2.70 23.29
N ALA A 217 17.51 -3.13 22.88
CA ALA A 217 16.30 -2.97 23.68
C ALA A 217 16.33 -3.77 24.99
N LEU A 218 16.99 -4.92 25.01
CA LEU A 218 17.21 -5.71 26.23
C LEU A 218 18.15 -5.00 27.21
N ALA A 219 19.25 -4.43 26.71
CA ALA A 219 20.31 -3.86 27.56
C ALA A 219 20.10 -2.39 27.96
N ASP A 220 19.50 -1.56 27.10
CA ASP A 220 19.37 -0.12 27.33
C ASP A 220 18.36 0.17 28.47
N GLU A 221 18.70 1.12 29.35
CA GLU A 221 17.84 1.56 30.46
C GLU A 221 16.46 2.07 30.00
N ARG A 222 16.37 2.61 28.78
CA ARG A 222 15.09 3.01 28.17
C ARG A 222 14.21 1.83 27.82
N GLY A 223 14.84 0.70 27.53
CA GLY A 223 14.20 -0.53 27.09
C GLY A 223 13.80 -1.40 28.28
N LEU A 224 14.50 -2.52 28.45
CA LEU A 224 14.28 -3.49 29.52
C LEU A 224 15.40 -3.49 30.57
N GLY A 225 16.40 -2.59 30.46
CA GLY A 225 17.37 -2.33 31.53
C GLY A 225 18.23 -3.51 31.96
N GLY A 226 18.36 -4.55 31.13
CA GLY A 226 19.08 -5.77 31.46
C GLY A 226 18.36 -6.71 32.44
N GLU A 227 17.08 -6.48 32.74
CA GLU A 227 16.31 -7.30 33.67
C GLU A 227 15.92 -8.68 33.09
N LEU A 228 15.80 -8.76 31.76
CA LEU A 228 15.39 -9.95 31.03
C LEU A 228 16.46 -10.39 30.04
N THR A 229 16.57 -11.70 29.88
CA THR A 229 17.42 -12.35 28.87
C THR A 229 16.56 -13.05 27.83
N LEU A 230 17.11 -13.29 26.64
CA LEU A 230 16.41 -13.92 25.53
C LEU A 230 17.19 -15.17 25.10
N THR A 231 16.48 -16.28 24.90
CA THR A 231 17.10 -17.49 24.31
C THR A 231 17.37 -17.30 22.82
N GLU A 232 18.34 -18.03 22.25
CA GLU A 232 18.65 -17.97 20.81
C GLU A 232 17.44 -18.29 19.94
N ASP A 233 16.65 -19.30 20.31
CA ASP A 233 15.44 -19.70 19.58
C ASP A 233 14.35 -18.62 19.63
N ALA A 234 14.16 -17.97 20.79
CA ALA A 234 13.23 -16.86 20.95
C ALA A 234 13.65 -15.64 20.12
N GLN A 235 14.94 -15.30 20.11
CA GLN A 235 15.50 -14.22 19.30
C GLN A 235 15.31 -14.50 17.81
N ALA A 236 15.66 -15.70 17.36
CA ALA A 236 15.47 -16.10 15.97
C ALA A 236 13.98 -16.06 15.57
N HIS A 237 13.07 -16.41 16.47
CA HIS A 237 11.62 -16.31 16.23
C HIS A 237 11.15 -14.85 16.15
N LEU A 238 11.59 -13.97 17.05
CA LEU A 238 11.29 -12.53 16.99
C LEU A 238 11.80 -11.87 15.71
N VAL A 239 13.00 -12.27 15.23
CA VAL A 239 13.56 -11.78 13.95
C VAL A 239 12.69 -12.20 12.77
N ARG A 240 12.27 -13.48 12.72
CA ARG A 240 11.35 -13.97 11.68
C ARG A 240 10.01 -13.25 11.72
N LEU A 241 9.45 -13.06 12.91
CA LEU A 241 8.21 -12.31 13.11
C LEU A 241 8.36 -10.85 12.66
N ALA A 242 9.50 -10.21 12.89
CA ALA A 242 9.70 -8.82 12.52
C ALA A 242 9.69 -8.58 11.01
N SER A 243 10.13 -9.54 10.19
CA SER A 243 10.14 -9.43 8.70
C SER A 243 10.74 -8.11 8.18
N GLY A 244 11.76 -7.58 8.87
CA GLY A 244 12.43 -6.32 8.54
C GLY A 244 11.75 -5.04 9.07
N ASP A 245 10.73 -5.15 9.92
CA ASP A 245 10.03 -4.06 10.62
C ASP A 245 10.53 -3.93 12.09
N ALA A 246 11.21 -2.83 12.40
CA ALA A 246 11.69 -2.54 13.75
C ALA A 246 10.57 -2.34 14.79
N ARG A 247 9.45 -1.73 14.38
CA ARG A 247 8.32 -1.47 15.29
C ARG A 247 7.70 -2.80 15.70
N ARG A 248 7.50 -3.71 14.74
CA ARG A 248 6.98 -5.06 15.00
C ARG A 248 7.90 -5.86 15.92
N ALA A 249 9.22 -5.83 15.67
CA ALA A 249 10.21 -6.47 16.53
C ALA A 249 10.09 -6.01 17.99
N LEU A 250 10.06 -4.70 18.21
CA LEU A 250 10.01 -4.10 19.54
C LEU A 250 8.65 -4.32 20.23
N THR A 251 7.54 -4.30 19.49
CA THR A 251 6.22 -4.60 20.04
C THR A 251 6.10 -6.07 20.45
N ALA A 252 6.63 -6.99 19.65
CA ALA A 252 6.65 -8.42 20.01
C ALA A 252 7.55 -8.68 21.22
N LEU A 253 8.73 -8.04 21.28
CA LEU A 253 9.61 -8.11 22.44
C LEU A 253 8.95 -7.55 23.71
N GLU A 254 8.24 -6.42 23.61
CA GLU A 254 7.51 -5.84 24.74
C GLU A 254 6.42 -6.78 25.26
N ALA A 255 5.63 -7.39 24.37
CA ALA A 255 4.62 -8.35 24.77
C ALA A 255 5.21 -9.61 25.43
N ALA A 256 6.34 -10.10 24.93
CA ALA A 256 7.07 -11.21 25.53
C ALA A 256 7.65 -10.84 26.90
N ALA A 257 8.16 -9.63 27.06
CA ALA A 257 8.66 -9.12 28.34
C ALA A 257 7.54 -8.96 29.38
N ASP A 258 6.37 -8.46 28.98
CA ASP A 258 5.19 -8.37 29.84
C ASP A 258 4.74 -9.76 30.35
N ALA A 259 4.74 -10.77 29.49
CA ALA A 259 4.38 -12.13 29.86
C ALA A 259 5.41 -12.83 30.74
N ALA A 260 6.70 -12.62 30.46
CA ALA A 260 7.78 -13.12 31.32
C ALA A 260 7.70 -12.50 32.72
N SER A 261 7.46 -11.19 32.80
CA SER A 261 7.30 -10.47 34.07
C SER A 261 6.09 -10.96 34.88
N ALA A 262 4.97 -11.27 34.21
CA ALA A 262 3.77 -11.83 34.85
C ALA A 262 3.96 -13.24 35.43
N THR A 263 4.99 -13.96 34.99
CA THR A 263 5.35 -15.31 35.46
C THR A 263 6.63 -15.33 36.29
N GLU A 264 7.17 -14.16 36.65
CA GLU A 264 8.46 -13.95 37.31
C GLU A 264 9.66 -14.60 36.59
N ALA A 265 9.51 -14.89 35.29
CA ALA A 265 10.56 -15.45 34.47
C ALA A 265 11.61 -14.39 34.11
N LYS A 266 12.89 -14.69 34.33
CA LYS A 266 14.03 -13.82 33.96
C LYS A 266 14.56 -14.05 32.54
N THR A 267 14.03 -15.07 31.87
CA THR A 267 14.45 -15.48 30.52
C THR A 267 13.21 -15.67 29.67
N ILE A 268 13.18 -14.99 28.52
CA ILE A 268 12.17 -15.14 27.49
C ILE A 268 12.60 -16.30 26.58
N ASP A 269 11.86 -17.40 26.68
CA ASP A 269 12.02 -18.56 25.82
C ASP A 269 11.06 -18.53 24.62
N LEU A 270 11.18 -19.51 23.72
CA LEU A 270 10.33 -19.58 22.53
C LEU A 270 8.85 -19.70 22.88
N ALA A 271 8.49 -20.45 23.92
CA ALA A 271 7.10 -20.65 24.33
C ALA A 271 6.45 -19.36 24.83
N ILE A 272 7.19 -18.51 25.54
CA ILE A 272 6.72 -17.18 25.96
C ILE A 272 6.47 -16.30 24.72
N VAL A 273 7.37 -16.31 23.74
CA VAL A 273 7.16 -15.52 22.52
C VAL A 273 5.94 -16.05 21.75
N GLU A 274 5.82 -17.36 21.53
CA GLU A 274 4.69 -17.95 20.80
C GLU A 274 3.34 -17.67 21.48
N SER A 275 3.27 -17.75 22.81
CA SER A 275 2.02 -17.49 23.56
C SER A 275 1.61 -16.01 23.60
N THR A 276 2.53 -15.10 23.26
CA THR A 276 2.28 -13.66 23.26
C THR A 276 2.03 -13.09 21.87
N VAL A 277 2.44 -13.79 20.81
CA VAL A 277 2.18 -13.38 19.42
C VAL A 277 0.67 -13.25 19.15
N ASP A 278 -0.18 -14.07 19.77
CA ASP A 278 -1.63 -13.94 19.65
C ASP A 278 -2.19 -12.65 20.30
N LYS A 279 -1.60 -12.19 21.42
CA LYS A 279 -2.01 -10.95 22.12
C LYS A 279 -1.37 -9.70 21.53
N ALA A 280 -0.13 -9.79 21.06
CA ALA A 280 0.56 -8.75 20.33
C ALA A 280 -0.06 -8.55 18.95
N ALA A 281 -0.51 -9.62 18.28
CA ALA A 281 -1.38 -9.55 17.12
C ALA A 281 -2.67 -8.82 17.49
N VAL A 282 -3.44 -9.18 18.50
CA VAL A 282 -4.68 -8.41 18.82
C VAL A 282 -4.44 -6.91 19.16
N ARG A 283 -3.25 -6.51 19.66
CA ARG A 283 -2.88 -5.10 19.88
C ARG A 283 -2.26 -4.38 18.67
N TYR A 284 -1.62 -5.11 17.75
CA TYR A 284 -0.87 -4.58 16.60
C TYR A 284 -1.50 -4.91 15.24
N ASP A 285 -2.40 -5.89 15.21
CA ASP A 285 -3.25 -6.30 14.08
C ASP A 285 -4.44 -5.36 13.95
N ARG A 286 -4.10 -4.08 14.05
CA ARG A 286 -4.73 -3.03 13.27
C ARG A 286 -3.87 -2.66 12.05
N ASP A 287 -2.57 -3.04 11.97
CA ASP A 287 -1.65 -2.67 10.88
C ASP A 287 -0.42 -3.62 10.65
N GLY A 288 -0.67 -4.90 10.34
CA GLY A 288 0.30 -5.77 9.63
C GLY A 288 1.17 -6.61 10.56
N ASP A 289 1.39 -7.91 10.34
CA ASP A 289 2.36 -8.38 9.33
C ASP A 289 2.35 -9.95 9.31
N GLN A 290 1.42 -10.61 10.03
CA GLN A 290 0.87 -11.93 9.62
C GLN A 290 -0.01 -11.78 8.36
N HIS A 291 -0.49 -10.57 8.13
CA HIS A 291 -1.17 -10.12 6.93
C HIS A 291 -0.56 -10.68 5.65
N TYR A 292 0.76 -10.53 5.46
CA TYR A 292 1.43 -10.93 4.21
C TYR A 292 1.47 -12.43 4.01
N ASP A 293 1.70 -13.23 5.06
CA ASP A 293 1.71 -14.67 4.94
C ASP A 293 0.31 -15.22 4.68
N VAL A 294 -0.71 -14.67 5.37
CA VAL A 294 -2.09 -15.10 5.21
C VAL A 294 -2.63 -14.69 3.82
N ILE A 295 -2.38 -13.46 3.36
CA ILE A 295 -2.81 -13.05 2.01
C ILE A 295 -2.03 -13.78 0.92
N SER A 296 -0.76 -14.11 1.17
CA SER A 296 0.07 -14.88 0.26
C SER A 296 -0.43 -16.33 0.16
N ALA A 297 -0.78 -16.94 1.29
CA ALA A 297 -1.40 -18.26 1.34
C ALA A 297 -2.79 -18.26 0.71
N PHE A 298 -3.58 -17.20 0.92
CA PHE A 298 -4.86 -17.00 0.25
C PHE A 298 -4.72 -17.01 -1.27
N ILE A 299 -3.87 -16.14 -1.83
CA ILE A 299 -3.67 -16.05 -3.28
C ILE A 299 -3.04 -17.33 -3.85
N LYS A 300 -2.11 -17.97 -3.13
CA LYS A 300 -1.56 -19.27 -3.55
C LYS A 300 -2.59 -20.38 -3.53
N SER A 301 -3.54 -20.36 -2.59
CA SER A 301 -4.64 -21.34 -2.53
C SER A 301 -5.57 -21.18 -3.73
N ILE A 302 -5.94 -19.93 -4.07
CA ILE A 302 -6.73 -19.66 -5.28
C ILE A 302 -5.96 -20.09 -6.53
N ARG A 303 -4.67 -19.75 -6.64
CA ARG A 303 -3.77 -20.15 -7.74
C ARG A 303 -3.67 -21.68 -7.87
N GLY A 304 -3.57 -22.38 -6.74
CA GLY A 304 -3.55 -23.83 -6.62
C GLY A 304 -4.91 -24.50 -6.83
N SER A 305 -5.97 -23.70 -7.02
CA SER A 305 -7.36 -24.16 -7.16
C SER A 305 -7.89 -24.92 -5.94
N ASP A 306 -7.38 -24.62 -4.75
CA ASP A 306 -7.89 -25.13 -3.48
C ASP A 306 -8.90 -24.12 -2.91
N VAL A 307 -10.19 -24.43 -3.13
CA VAL A 307 -11.31 -23.57 -2.71
C VAL A 307 -11.42 -23.51 -1.19
N ASP A 308 -11.23 -24.64 -0.52
CA ASP A 308 -11.42 -24.77 0.92
C ASP A 308 -10.32 -24.01 1.67
N ALA A 309 -9.06 -24.17 1.25
CA ALA A 309 -7.95 -23.40 1.80
C ALA A 309 -8.10 -21.90 1.52
N ALA A 310 -8.54 -21.52 0.31
CA ALA A 310 -8.77 -20.11 -0.02
C ALA A 310 -9.87 -19.48 0.85
N LEU A 311 -11.00 -20.17 1.05
CA LEU A 311 -12.06 -19.70 1.94
C LEU A 311 -11.60 -19.63 3.39
N HIS A 312 -10.79 -20.60 3.85
CA HIS A 312 -10.23 -20.58 5.19
C HIS A 312 -9.33 -19.36 5.42
N TYR A 313 -8.41 -19.07 4.50
CA TYR A 313 -7.54 -17.89 4.62
C TYR A 313 -8.33 -16.58 4.47
N LEU A 314 -9.37 -16.54 3.63
CA LEU A 314 -10.29 -15.39 3.57
C LEU A 314 -10.98 -15.15 4.91
N ALA A 315 -11.53 -16.21 5.52
CA ALA A 315 -12.20 -16.12 6.81
C ALA A 315 -11.23 -15.63 7.90
N ARG A 316 -10.00 -16.17 7.93
CA ARG A 316 -8.94 -15.70 8.84
C ARG A 316 -8.67 -14.21 8.71
N MET A 317 -8.57 -13.70 7.48
CA MET A 317 -8.35 -12.26 7.24
C MET A 317 -9.56 -11.40 7.66
N ILE A 318 -10.78 -11.89 7.42
CA ILE A 318 -12.00 -11.17 7.83
C ILE A 318 -12.11 -11.09 9.35
N GLU A 319 -11.88 -12.20 10.06
CA GLU A 319 -11.89 -12.24 11.53
C GLU A 319 -10.76 -11.40 12.13
N ALA A 320 -9.59 -11.35 11.47
CA ALA A 320 -8.48 -10.47 11.83
C ALA A 320 -8.77 -8.97 11.58
N GLY A 321 -9.88 -8.62 10.95
CA GLY A 321 -10.26 -7.23 10.72
C GLY A 321 -9.56 -6.57 9.52
N GLU A 322 -9.12 -7.36 8.54
CA GLU A 322 -8.50 -6.85 7.31
C GLU A 322 -9.40 -5.88 6.54
N ASP A 323 -8.79 -4.88 5.89
CA ASP A 323 -9.54 -3.95 5.03
C ASP A 323 -10.23 -4.76 3.91
N PRO A 324 -11.56 -4.82 3.87
CA PRO A 324 -12.28 -5.60 2.86
C PRO A 324 -11.96 -5.14 1.43
N ARG A 325 -11.61 -3.86 1.26
CA ARG A 325 -11.19 -3.31 -0.03
C ARG A 325 -9.82 -3.83 -0.44
N PHE A 326 -8.94 -4.12 0.51
CA PHE A 326 -7.66 -4.78 0.22
C PHE A 326 -7.87 -6.19 -0.30
N LEU A 327 -8.72 -6.99 0.36
CA LEU A 327 -9.08 -8.34 -0.08
C LEU A 327 -9.67 -8.33 -1.49
N ALA A 328 -10.60 -7.40 -1.76
CA ALA A 328 -11.19 -7.23 -3.09
C ALA A 328 -10.16 -6.86 -4.16
N ARG A 329 -9.22 -5.95 -3.88
CA ARG A 329 -8.13 -5.60 -4.81
C ARG A 329 -7.27 -6.81 -5.17
N ARG A 330 -6.96 -7.67 -4.20
CA ARG A 330 -6.16 -8.88 -4.42
C ARG A 330 -6.87 -9.89 -5.33
N LEU A 331 -8.19 -10.05 -5.19
CA LEU A 331 -9.00 -10.86 -6.10
C LEU A 331 -9.01 -10.29 -7.53
N VAL A 332 -9.14 -8.97 -7.70
CA VAL A 332 -9.12 -8.30 -9.02
C VAL A 332 -7.78 -8.51 -9.73
N VAL A 333 -6.66 -8.38 -9.02
CA VAL A 333 -5.33 -8.66 -9.58
C VAL A 333 -5.21 -10.13 -9.99
N HIS A 334 -5.57 -11.05 -9.10
CA HIS A 334 -5.49 -12.49 -9.35
C HIS A 334 -6.32 -12.92 -10.57
N ALA A 335 -7.51 -12.34 -10.76
CA ALA A 335 -8.36 -12.60 -11.91
C ALA A 335 -7.67 -12.35 -13.26
N SER A 336 -6.76 -11.37 -13.33
CA SER A 336 -6.01 -11.06 -14.56
C SER A 336 -4.64 -11.75 -14.63
N GLU A 337 -4.00 -11.95 -13.49
CA GLU A 337 -2.65 -12.55 -13.38
C GLU A 337 -2.66 -14.07 -13.58
N ASP A 338 -3.58 -14.77 -12.93
CA ASP A 338 -3.55 -16.23 -12.79
C ASP A 338 -4.69 -16.95 -13.53
N ILE A 339 -5.69 -16.21 -14.02
CA ILE A 339 -6.85 -16.73 -14.77
C ILE A 339 -6.92 -16.13 -16.17
N GLY A 340 -6.85 -14.80 -16.27
CA GLY A 340 -6.75 -14.08 -17.55
C GLY A 340 -7.87 -14.45 -18.53
N MET A 341 -7.50 -14.80 -19.76
CA MET A 341 -8.48 -15.16 -20.79
C MET A 341 -8.98 -16.59 -20.70
N ALA A 342 -8.45 -17.42 -19.79
CA ALA A 342 -8.97 -18.77 -19.59
C ALA A 342 -10.40 -18.73 -19.00
N ASP A 343 -10.72 -17.69 -18.24
CA ASP A 343 -12.09 -17.31 -17.91
C ASP A 343 -12.25 -15.78 -17.91
N PRO A 344 -12.74 -15.18 -19.02
CA PRO A 344 -12.93 -13.74 -19.13
C PRO A 344 -13.93 -13.15 -18.14
N THR A 345 -14.77 -13.97 -17.50
CA THR A 345 -15.75 -13.50 -16.51
C THR A 345 -15.13 -13.30 -15.12
N ALA A 346 -13.97 -13.88 -14.86
CA ALA A 346 -13.29 -13.82 -13.57
C ALA A 346 -13.03 -12.37 -13.10
N LEU A 347 -12.55 -11.51 -14.00
CA LEU A 347 -12.32 -10.09 -13.69
C LEU A 347 -13.63 -9.36 -13.37
N GLN A 348 -14.69 -9.64 -14.12
CA GLN A 348 -16.01 -9.04 -13.90
C GLN A 348 -16.57 -9.44 -12.53
N SER A 349 -16.47 -10.72 -12.16
CA SER A 349 -16.89 -11.22 -10.85
C SER A 349 -16.10 -10.57 -9.71
N ALA A 350 -14.77 -10.44 -9.86
CA ALA A 350 -13.93 -9.80 -8.84
C ALA A 350 -14.24 -8.29 -8.69
N VAL A 351 -14.48 -7.58 -9.79
CA VAL A 351 -14.88 -6.16 -9.77
C VAL A 351 -16.27 -5.99 -9.17
N ALA A 352 -17.23 -6.86 -9.51
CA ALA A 352 -18.57 -6.85 -8.92
C ALA A 352 -18.50 -7.08 -7.40
N ALA A 353 -17.66 -8.01 -6.94
CA ALA A 353 -17.44 -8.22 -5.51
C ALA A 353 -16.81 -6.99 -4.83
N ALA A 354 -15.82 -6.34 -5.47
CA ALA A 354 -15.23 -5.11 -4.95
C ALA A 354 -16.27 -3.99 -4.79
N HIS A 355 -17.14 -3.82 -5.79
CA HIS A 355 -18.23 -2.86 -5.72
C HIS A 355 -19.25 -3.22 -4.64
N ALA A 356 -19.65 -4.49 -4.54
CA ALA A 356 -20.57 -4.96 -3.51
C ALA A 356 -20.02 -4.70 -2.10
N VAL A 357 -18.74 -4.95 -1.86
CA VAL A 357 -18.06 -4.64 -0.59
C VAL A 357 -18.11 -3.15 -0.27
N GLN A 358 -17.86 -2.29 -1.27
CA GLN A 358 -17.93 -0.83 -1.09
C GLN A 358 -19.36 -0.33 -0.83
N PHE A 359 -20.33 -0.91 -1.51
CA PHE A 359 -21.72 -0.47 -1.46
C PHE A 359 -22.46 -0.97 -0.22
N ILE A 360 -22.22 -2.23 0.18
CA ILE A 360 -22.94 -2.90 1.28
C ILE A 360 -22.19 -2.78 2.61
N GLY A 361 -20.84 -2.84 2.60
CA GLY A 361 -20.03 -2.88 3.82
C GLY A 361 -19.99 -4.25 4.49
N MET A 362 -19.32 -4.34 5.65
CA MET A 362 -19.20 -5.57 6.46
C MET A 362 -20.24 -5.58 7.58
N PRO A 363 -20.75 -6.76 8.00
CA PRO A 363 -20.27 -8.10 7.65
C PRO A 363 -20.80 -8.68 6.33
N GLU A 364 -21.89 -8.18 5.74
CA GLU A 364 -22.55 -8.78 4.56
C GLU A 364 -21.66 -8.85 3.32
N GLY A 365 -20.73 -7.90 3.14
CA GLY A 365 -19.73 -7.89 2.08
C GLY A 365 -18.84 -9.13 2.04
N ARG A 366 -18.72 -9.88 3.15
CA ARG A 366 -18.01 -11.18 3.19
C ARG A 366 -18.58 -12.18 2.18
N LEU A 367 -19.88 -12.13 1.90
CA LEU A 367 -20.55 -13.04 0.98
C LEU A 367 -20.08 -12.80 -0.47
N ALA A 368 -19.96 -11.53 -0.87
CA ALA A 368 -19.46 -11.16 -2.18
C ALA A 368 -17.98 -11.55 -2.35
N LEU A 369 -17.17 -11.35 -1.31
CA LEU A 369 -15.77 -11.79 -1.29
C LEU A 369 -15.64 -13.32 -1.40
N ALA A 370 -16.46 -14.06 -0.65
CA ALA A 370 -16.48 -15.52 -0.70
C ALA A 370 -16.92 -16.03 -2.07
N GLN A 371 -17.97 -15.46 -2.65
CA GLN A 371 -18.46 -15.84 -3.98
C GLN A 371 -17.38 -15.63 -5.05
N ALA A 372 -16.73 -14.47 -5.07
CA ALA A 372 -15.62 -14.21 -5.99
C ALA A 372 -14.46 -15.17 -5.75
N THR A 373 -14.10 -15.44 -4.49
CA THR A 373 -13.03 -16.39 -4.15
C THR A 373 -13.31 -17.78 -4.71
N VAL A 374 -14.53 -18.29 -4.55
CA VAL A 374 -14.94 -19.60 -5.09
C VAL A 374 -14.87 -19.61 -6.61
N HIS A 375 -15.36 -18.56 -7.27
CA HIS A 375 -15.24 -18.43 -8.73
C HIS A 375 -13.78 -18.50 -9.15
N LEU A 376 -12.91 -17.64 -8.60
CA LEU A 376 -11.51 -17.58 -9.00
C LEU A 376 -10.75 -18.88 -8.69
N ALA A 377 -11.03 -19.52 -7.55
CA ALA A 377 -10.36 -20.76 -7.16
C ALA A 377 -10.75 -21.92 -8.10
N THR A 378 -12.02 -21.98 -8.53
CA THR A 378 -12.50 -23.01 -9.47
C THR A 378 -12.25 -22.68 -10.95
N ALA A 379 -11.89 -21.44 -11.28
CA ALA A 379 -11.63 -21.02 -12.65
C ALA A 379 -10.41 -21.73 -13.28
N PRO A 380 -10.44 -22.00 -14.59
CA PRO A 380 -9.26 -22.48 -15.31
C PRO A 380 -8.12 -21.46 -15.24
N LYS A 381 -6.90 -21.92 -14.92
CA LYS A 381 -5.74 -21.04 -14.68
C LYS A 381 -4.92 -20.78 -15.94
N SER A 382 -4.61 -19.52 -16.21
CA SER A 382 -3.71 -19.07 -17.26
C SER A 382 -2.96 -17.81 -16.83
N ASN A 383 -1.64 -17.83 -16.98
CA ASN A 383 -0.77 -16.67 -16.83
C ASN A 383 -0.37 -16.06 -18.18
N ALA A 384 -1.03 -16.44 -19.29
CA ALA A 384 -0.67 -15.99 -20.64
C ALA A 384 -0.79 -14.46 -20.82
N VAL A 385 -1.73 -13.83 -20.09
CA VAL A 385 -1.90 -12.37 -20.12
C VAL A 385 -0.73 -11.66 -19.44
N ILE A 386 -0.38 -12.04 -18.20
CA ILE A 386 0.71 -11.40 -17.45
C ILE A 386 2.07 -11.64 -18.12
N THR A 387 2.34 -12.88 -18.54
CA THR A 387 3.59 -13.20 -19.24
C THR A 387 3.71 -12.46 -20.58
N GLY A 388 2.60 -12.29 -21.30
CA GLY A 388 2.59 -11.55 -22.56
C GLY A 388 2.87 -10.05 -22.40
N ILE A 389 2.26 -9.39 -21.42
CA ILE A 389 2.53 -7.97 -21.17
C ILE A 389 3.93 -7.74 -20.59
N ASP A 390 4.41 -8.62 -19.71
CA ASP A 390 5.75 -8.52 -19.13
C ASP A 390 6.84 -8.71 -20.20
N ALA A 391 6.65 -9.64 -21.13
CA ALA A 391 7.55 -9.82 -22.27
C ALA A 391 7.61 -8.56 -23.16
N ALA A 392 6.45 -7.95 -23.46
CA ALA A 392 6.39 -6.72 -24.24
C ALA A 392 7.06 -5.54 -23.51
N LEU A 393 6.80 -5.39 -22.20
CA LEU A 393 7.43 -4.35 -21.37
C LEU A 393 8.94 -4.56 -21.26
N SER A 394 9.40 -5.81 -21.18
CA SER A 394 10.83 -6.15 -21.20
C SER A 394 11.49 -5.72 -22.52
N ASP A 395 10.87 -5.99 -23.66
CA ASP A 395 11.39 -5.57 -24.96
C ASP A 395 11.47 -4.04 -25.06
N VAL A 396 10.44 -3.31 -24.61
CA VAL A 396 10.48 -1.84 -24.52
C VAL A 396 11.61 -1.34 -23.62
N ARG A 397 11.76 -1.89 -22.41
CA ARG A 397 12.82 -1.50 -21.46
C ARG A 397 14.23 -1.79 -21.99
N SER A 398 14.38 -2.84 -22.79
CA SER A 398 15.64 -3.21 -23.44
C SER A 398 15.98 -2.36 -24.68
N GLY A 399 15.11 -1.42 -25.06
CA GLY A 399 15.29 -0.57 -26.24
C GLY A 399 14.76 -1.15 -27.55
N ARG A 400 14.12 -2.33 -27.53
CA ARG A 400 13.42 -2.91 -28.69
C ARG A 400 12.04 -2.27 -28.87
N ILE A 401 12.03 -0.98 -29.25
CA ILE A 401 10.82 -0.17 -29.38
C ILE A 401 10.46 0.09 -30.85
N GLY A 402 11.47 0.29 -31.70
CA GLY A 402 11.28 0.65 -33.11
C GLY A 402 10.53 1.96 -33.32
N THR A 403 10.14 2.25 -34.57
CA THR A 403 9.22 3.37 -34.86
C THR A 403 7.89 2.85 -35.36
N VAL A 404 6.78 3.46 -34.93
CA VAL A 404 5.45 3.09 -35.41
C VAL A 404 5.42 3.14 -36.95
N PRO A 405 4.98 2.08 -37.65
CA PRO A 405 4.90 2.07 -39.11
C PRO A 405 4.11 3.27 -39.66
N PRO A 406 4.55 3.94 -40.75
CA PRO A 406 3.91 5.16 -41.25
C PRO A 406 2.41 5.04 -41.52
N HIS A 407 1.95 3.90 -42.04
CA HIS A 407 0.53 3.64 -42.32
C HIS A 407 -0.32 3.52 -41.06
N LEU A 408 0.26 3.37 -39.86
CA LEU A 408 -0.46 3.33 -38.58
C LEU A 408 -0.38 4.66 -37.81
N ARG A 409 0.44 5.62 -38.27
CA ARG A 409 0.58 6.93 -37.62
C ARG A 409 -0.65 7.79 -37.87
N ASP A 410 -0.90 8.73 -36.97
CA ASP A 410 -2.00 9.68 -37.13
C ASP A 410 -1.86 10.50 -38.42
N GLY A 411 -2.96 10.54 -39.18
CA GLY A 411 -3.09 11.25 -40.45
C GLY A 411 -3.82 12.58 -40.36
N HIS A 412 -4.40 12.94 -39.20
CA HIS A 412 -5.39 14.03 -39.09
C HIS A 412 -4.78 15.41 -38.84
N TYR A 413 -3.46 15.53 -38.67
CA TYR A 413 -2.79 16.82 -38.42
C TYR A 413 -2.20 17.46 -39.69
N ALA A 414 -2.12 18.79 -39.70
CA ALA A 414 -1.57 19.55 -40.82
C ALA A 414 -0.10 19.16 -41.09
N GLY A 415 0.16 18.53 -42.24
CA GLY A 415 1.49 18.06 -42.64
C GLY A 415 1.66 16.53 -42.67
N ALA A 416 0.68 15.76 -42.18
CA ALA A 416 0.73 14.29 -42.18
C ALA A 416 0.90 13.68 -43.57
N GLU A 417 0.23 14.22 -44.60
CA GLU A 417 0.36 13.74 -45.99
C GLU A 417 1.77 13.91 -46.57
N LYS A 418 2.49 14.97 -46.18
CA LYS A 418 3.88 15.24 -46.61
C LYS A 418 4.87 14.30 -45.91
N LEU A 419 4.54 13.84 -44.71
CA LEU A 419 5.33 12.90 -43.91
C LEU A 419 5.02 11.42 -44.24
N GLY A 420 4.04 11.17 -45.11
CA GLY A 420 3.64 9.82 -45.51
C GLY A 420 2.83 9.06 -44.44
N ASN A 421 2.34 9.75 -43.42
CA ASN A 421 1.53 9.13 -42.37
C ASN A 421 0.14 8.73 -42.88
N ALA A 422 -0.42 7.67 -42.32
CA ALA A 422 -1.72 7.09 -42.66
C ALA A 422 -1.89 6.65 -44.14
N LYS A 423 -0.87 6.83 -44.99
CA LYS A 423 -0.89 6.36 -46.37
C LYS A 423 -0.67 4.84 -46.41
N GLY A 424 -1.58 4.14 -47.07
CA GLY A 424 -1.51 2.68 -47.23
C GLY A 424 -2.13 1.88 -46.08
N TYR A 425 -2.79 2.53 -45.10
CA TYR A 425 -3.56 1.80 -44.09
C TYR A 425 -4.70 1.02 -44.73
N ARG A 426 -4.73 -0.29 -44.49
CA ARG A 426 -5.80 -1.17 -44.93
C ARG A 426 -6.75 -1.39 -43.77
N TYR A 427 -7.96 -0.85 -43.90
CA TYR A 427 -8.99 -0.93 -42.87
C TYR A 427 -9.62 -2.35 -42.83
N PRO A 428 -9.51 -3.10 -41.72
CA PRO A 428 -9.96 -4.50 -41.67
C PRO A 428 -11.46 -4.70 -41.94
N HIS A 429 -12.32 -3.73 -41.62
CA HIS A 429 -13.76 -3.85 -41.89
C HIS A 429 -14.14 -3.71 -43.38
N ASN A 430 -13.19 -3.34 -44.24
CA ASN A 430 -13.41 -3.31 -45.69
C ASN A 430 -13.20 -4.68 -46.36
N VAL A 431 -12.81 -5.71 -45.61
CA VAL A 431 -12.72 -7.09 -46.11
C VAL A 431 -13.76 -7.99 -45.40
N PRO A 432 -14.39 -8.95 -46.10
CA PRO A 432 -15.44 -9.81 -45.53
C PRO A 432 -15.00 -10.57 -44.27
N GLU A 433 -13.74 -10.98 -44.22
CA GLU A 433 -13.17 -11.77 -43.11
C GLU A 433 -12.90 -10.91 -41.86
N GLY A 434 -12.94 -9.58 -41.98
CA GLY A 434 -12.60 -8.64 -40.90
C GLY A 434 -11.12 -8.67 -40.48
N VAL A 435 -10.27 -9.40 -41.22
CA VAL A 435 -8.84 -9.61 -40.95
C VAL A 435 -8.11 -9.64 -42.28
N LEU A 436 -6.99 -8.92 -42.40
CA LEU A 436 -6.20 -8.83 -43.63
C LEU A 436 -4.70 -8.85 -43.33
N ALA A 437 -3.90 -9.15 -44.36
CA ALA A 437 -2.45 -9.05 -44.29
C ALA A 437 -2.00 -7.58 -44.23
N GLN A 438 -1.36 -7.20 -43.11
CA GLN A 438 -0.77 -5.90 -42.86
C GLN A 438 0.19 -5.98 -41.67
N GLN A 439 1.34 -5.30 -41.77
CA GLN A 439 2.27 -5.17 -40.66
C GLN A 439 1.71 -4.19 -39.61
N TYR A 440 1.56 -4.66 -38.38
CA TYR A 440 1.21 -3.86 -37.20
C TYR A 440 2.42 -3.50 -36.32
N PRO A 441 3.36 -4.42 -36.02
CA PRO A 441 4.54 -4.07 -35.24
C PRO A 441 5.56 -3.25 -36.06
N PRO A 442 6.47 -2.51 -35.41
CA PRO A 442 7.64 -1.95 -36.06
C PRO A 442 8.55 -3.05 -36.61
N ASP A 443 9.45 -2.72 -37.54
CA ASP A 443 10.32 -3.68 -38.24
C ASP A 443 11.13 -4.55 -37.27
N GLU A 444 11.60 -3.97 -36.17
CA GLU A 444 12.38 -4.62 -35.13
C GLU A 444 11.59 -5.68 -34.33
N LEU A 445 10.26 -5.67 -34.43
CA LEU A 445 9.36 -6.57 -33.70
C LEU A 445 8.55 -7.48 -34.64
N VAL A 446 8.80 -7.46 -35.95
CA VAL A 446 8.15 -8.38 -36.89
C VAL A 446 8.49 -9.82 -36.50
N GLY A 447 7.47 -10.68 -36.43
CA GLY A 447 7.60 -12.07 -36.01
C GLY A 447 7.61 -12.31 -34.50
N ARG A 448 7.63 -11.25 -33.68
CA ARG A 448 7.55 -11.39 -32.22
C ARG A 448 6.12 -11.75 -31.79
N ASP A 449 6.00 -12.85 -31.06
CA ASP A 449 4.77 -13.26 -30.38
C ASP A 449 4.90 -13.00 -28.87
N TYR A 450 3.89 -12.33 -28.30
CA TYR A 450 3.81 -12.04 -26.86
C TYR A 450 2.75 -12.89 -26.16
N TYR A 451 1.56 -12.98 -26.73
CA TYR A 451 0.44 -13.70 -26.12
C TYR A 451 0.41 -15.15 -26.57
N GLU A 452 0.59 -16.10 -25.66
CA GLU A 452 0.55 -17.55 -25.95
C GLU A 452 -0.63 -18.19 -25.21
N PRO A 453 -1.82 -18.31 -25.85
CA PRO A 453 -2.99 -18.86 -25.17
C PRO A 453 -2.76 -20.32 -24.76
N THR A 454 -3.18 -20.66 -23.54
CA THR A 454 -3.16 -22.04 -23.06
C THR A 454 -4.31 -22.85 -23.67
N GLN A 455 -4.35 -24.15 -23.38
CA GLN A 455 -5.47 -25.03 -23.75
C GLN A 455 -6.52 -25.15 -22.63
N ARG A 456 -6.59 -24.19 -21.71
CA ARG A 456 -7.50 -24.25 -20.55
C ARG A 456 -8.66 -23.29 -20.74
N GLY A 457 -9.85 -23.69 -20.28
CA GLY A 457 -11.03 -22.82 -20.30
C GLY A 457 -11.38 -22.28 -21.69
N ALA A 458 -11.71 -20.99 -21.73
CA ALA A 458 -12.03 -20.24 -22.94
C ALA A 458 -10.82 -20.01 -23.85
N GLU A 459 -9.59 -20.12 -23.34
CA GLU A 459 -8.37 -20.00 -24.16
C GLU A 459 -8.23 -21.15 -25.15
N ARG A 460 -8.91 -22.30 -25.00
CA ARG A 460 -8.91 -23.36 -26.02
C ARG A 460 -9.27 -22.84 -27.41
N THR A 461 -10.32 -22.03 -27.49
CA THR A 461 -10.73 -21.40 -28.76
C THR A 461 -9.68 -20.40 -29.26
N LEU A 462 -9.01 -19.70 -28.35
CA LEU A 462 -7.94 -18.75 -28.68
C LEU A 462 -6.65 -19.45 -29.12
N HIS A 463 -6.34 -20.60 -28.54
CA HIS A 463 -5.19 -21.44 -28.88
C HIS A 463 -5.24 -21.86 -30.35
N GLU A 464 -6.44 -22.11 -30.88
CA GLU A 464 -6.63 -22.38 -32.31
C GLU A 464 -6.73 -21.11 -33.17
N ARG A 465 -7.40 -20.07 -32.65
CA ARG A 465 -7.70 -18.85 -33.42
C ARG A 465 -6.51 -17.93 -33.59
N VAL A 466 -5.70 -17.71 -32.54
CA VAL A 466 -4.58 -16.76 -32.56
C VAL A 466 -3.53 -17.14 -33.60
N PRO A 467 -3.09 -18.41 -33.74
CA PRO A 467 -2.18 -18.80 -34.82
C PRO A 467 -2.77 -18.59 -36.22
N LYS A 468 -4.07 -18.85 -36.42
CA LYS A 468 -4.75 -18.59 -37.70
C LYS A 468 -4.74 -17.09 -38.03
N LEU A 469 -5.07 -16.24 -37.06
CA LEU A 469 -5.00 -14.78 -37.21
C LEU A 469 -3.58 -14.31 -37.54
N ARG A 470 -2.57 -14.83 -36.85
CA ARG A 470 -1.16 -14.50 -37.11
C ARG A 470 -0.77 -14.83 -38.55
N ARG A 471 -1.12 -16.02 -39.06
CA ARG A 471 -0.85 -16.39 -40.46
C ARG A 471 -1.51 -15.41 -41.44
N THR A 472 -2.79 -15.11 -41.28
CA THR A 472 -3.51 -14.16 -42.15
C THR A 472 -2.87 -12.77 -42.10
N ILE A 473 -2.56 -12.25 -40.90
CA ILE A 473 -1.96 -10.92 -40.71
C ILE A 473 -0.55 -10.83 -41.31
N ARG A 474 0.23 -11.91 -41.18
CA ARG A 474 1.61 -12.01 -41.69
C ARG A 474 1.69 -12.38 -43.17
N GLY A 475 0.56 -12.71 -43.80
CA GLY A 475 0.52 -13.15 -45.20
C GLY A 475 1.10 -14.54 -45.43
N GLU A 476 1.18 -15.36 -44.37
CA GLU A 476 1.61 -16.76 -44.45
C GLU A 476 0.44 -17.62 -44.94
N ARG A 477 0.64 -18.36 -46.04
CA ARG A 477 -0.38 -19.22 -46.66
C ARG A 477 -0.56 -20.53 -45.92
#